data_AF-A0A8H6AJ47-F1
#
_entry.id   AF-A0A8H6AJ47-F1
#
_cell.length_a   1.000
_cell.length_b   1.000
_cell.length_c   1.000
_cell.angle_alpha   90.00
_cell.angle_beta   90.00
_cell.angle_gamma   90.00
#
_symmetry.space_group_name_H-M   'P 1'
#
loop_
_entity.id
_entity.type
_entity.pdbx_description
1 polymer ?
#
loop_
_entity_poly.entity_id
_entity_poly.type
_entity_poly.pdbx_seq_one_letter_code
_entity_poly.pdbx_strand_id
1 'polypeptide(L)'
;MRLRIPRQVRYNDFNIKALILLCIIGILWTCKSTSFLGHVGFESTLKPITEYEIQENSLVAHHFIKVPVSEDEFAEMGRRIQILTRWLMQIDVKGNPITTKAFVEYEALVEKTITSLFPFIQGATELPNQNPTSFINLRKSFVPGSRGIVIPTGIKTFRYTCHLVLNLRSILKSTLPIQIIYAGNSDLPPQYRSALLSLFDTHTIGAIEFLDLTKILDDTTLQLSDGLGRWAIKPFALLASTFEQVILVDSDAIFLQPPEIILDTHAAYAESGTLFFHDRLVGKNLYRYRHEFWRWQMKDHTPSDTFRKSRVMNENFGQEQDSGVVVLDKSRLGVLMGLLHACWQNTYVVREIITYRNTHGDKETYWLGMELSGVEYSFAENYGGIIGGHVWNVTDGIRREDVCGSAIAHVDEKGDLLWFNGGLVRKKSDDEGKRTFMDVEGDMRWALDGNWRWNRGENKWDAACMEGGTIGNLSVGVKEIIAGSVEEARGVDDKFAELMGLLEPEVMHKEGKLETSFREIGVGFEKGDDWSL
;
A
#
# COMPACT_ATOMS: atom_id res chain seq x y z
N MET A 1 -49.07 -51.90 -12.92
CA MET A 1 -48.64 -53.11 -13.65
C MET A 1 -48.74 -52.86 -15.17
N ARG A 2 -47.62 -52.53 -15.84
CA ARG A 2 -47.26 -52.84 -17.24
C ARG A 2 -46.04 -52.00 -17.68
N LEU A 3 -44.95 -52.73 -17.87
CA LEU A 3 -43.67 -52.49 -18.53
C LEU A 3 -43.53 -51.35 -19.56
N ARG A 4 -42.34 -50.71 -19.54
CA ARG A 4 -41.51 -50.53 -20.75
C ARG A 4 -40.02 -50.39 -20.41
N ILE A 5 -39.22 -51.32 -20.90
CA ILE A 5 -37.75 -51.26 -20.99
C ILE A 5 -37.40 -50.47 -22.26
N PRO A 6 -36.36 -49.62 -22.25
CA PRO A 6 -35.59 -49.35 -23.46
C PRO A 6 -34.10 -49.72 -23.31
N ARG A 7 -33.72 -50.71 -24.12
CA ARG A 7 -32.46 -50.93 -24.88
C ARG A 7 -31.11 -50.50 -24.30
N GLN A 8 -30.25 -51.50 -24.15
CA GLN A 8 -28.78 -51.43 -24.25
C GLN A 8 -28.31 -50.48 -25.36
N VAL A 9 -27.47 -49.52 -25.00
CA VAL A 9 -26.62 -48.78 -25.94
C VAL A 9 -25.26 -49.47 -25.96
N ARG A 10 -24.86 -49.91 -27.16
CA ARG A 10 -23.54 -50.47 -27.48
C ARG A 10 -22.48 -49.40 -27.26
N TYR A 11 -21.45 -49.74 -26.48
CA TYR A 11 -20.16 -49.05 -26.47
C TYR A 11 -19.51 -49.23 -27.85
N ASN A 12 -19.40 -48.14 -28.61
CA ASN A 12 -18.41 -47.94 -29.67
C ASN A 12 -18.55 -46.49 -30.16
N ASP A 13 -17.84 -45.60 -29.47
CA ASP A 13 -17.25 -44.37 -30.01
C ASP A 13 -16.58 -43.65 -28.84
N PHE A 14 -15.40 -44.15 -28.47
CA PHE A 14 -14.50 -43.45 -27.56
C PHE A 14 -13.99 -42.21 -28.32
N ASN A 15 -14.70 -41.12 -28.09
CA ASN A 15 -14.62 -39.89 -28.86
C ASN A 15 -13.24 -39.24 -28.64
N ILE A 16 -12.53 -38.92 -29.73
CA ILE A 16 -11.27 -38.16 -29.71
C ILE A 16 -11.37 -36.88 -28.86
N LYS A 17 -12.58 -36.30 -28.74
CA LYS A 17 -12.88 -35.17 -27.85
C LYS A 17 -12.70 -35.48 -26.35
N ALA A 18 -13.01 -36.70 -25.91
CA ALA A 18 -12.78 -37.14 -24.54
C ALA A 18 -11.28 -37.38 -24.27
N LEU A 19 -10.53 -37.83 -25.29
CA LEU A 19 -9.08 -37.97 -25.21
C LEU A 19 -8.38 -36.61 -25.16
N ILE A 20 -8.82 -35.64 -25.97
CA ILE A 20 -8.34 -34.25 -25.92
C ILE A 20 -8.67 -33.61 -24.57
N LEU A 21 -9.88 -33.84 -24.03
CA LEU A 21 -10.26 -33.35 -22.71
C LEU A 21 -9.41 -33.99 -21.60
N LEU A 22 -9.11 -35.30 -21.70
CA LEU A 22 -8.22 -36.00 -20.77
C LEU A 22 -6.75 -35.57 -20.92
N CYS A 23 -6.29 -35.19 -22.11
CA CYS A 23 -4.98 -34.60 -22.33
C CYS A 23 -4.91 -33.18 -21.75
N ILE A 24 -5.96 -32.35 -21.90
CA ILE A 24 -6.03 -31.02 -21.29
C ILE A 24 -6.10 -31.13 -19.76
N ILE A 25 -6.91 -32.05 -19.23
CA ILE A 25 -6.97 -32.33 -17.78
C ILE A 25 -5.63 -32.92 -17.29
N GLY A 26 -4.98 -33.75 -18.10
CA GLY A 26 -3.65 -34.31 -17.83
C GLY A 26 -2.57 -33.24 -17.78
N ILE A 27 -2.57 -32.28 -18.72
CA ILE A 27 -1.67 -31.11 -18.73
C ILE A 27 -1.94 -30.22 -17.53
N LEU A 28 -3.21 -29.95 -17.20
CA LEU A 28 -3.61 -29.22 -15.99
C LEU A 28 -3.21 -29.96 -14.70
N TRP A 29 -3.20 -31.30 -14.71
CA TRP A 29 -2.79 -32.12 -13.57
C TRP A 29 -1.27 -32.25 -13.44
N THR A 30 -0.53 -32.26 -14.55
CA THR A 30 0.94 -32.17 -14.55
C THR A 30 1.41 -30.77 -14.17
N CYS A 31 0.69 -29.71 -14.55
CA CYS A 31 0.94 -28.35 -14.06
C CYS A 31 0.56 -28.19 -12.58
N LYS A 32 -0.42 -28.95 -12.07
CA LYS A 32 -0.70 -29.04 -10.62
C LYS A 32 0.33 -29.85 -9.83
N SER A 33 1.09 -30.75 -10.47
CA SER A 33 2.03 -31.65 -9.80
C SER A 33 3.50 -31.29 -9.97
N THR A 34 3.83 -30.21 -10.69
CA THR A 34 5.15 -29.58 -10.61
C THR A 34 5.20 -28.55 -9.49
N SER A 35 5.02 -28.99 -8.25
CA SER A 35 5.54 -28.30 -7.07
C SER A 35 7.04 -28.60 -6.93
N PHE A 36 7.83 -28.24 -7.95
CA PHE A 36 9.27 -28.13 -7.76
C PHE A 36 9.53 -26.70 -7.30
N LEU A 37 9.49 -26.52 -5.98
CA LEU A 37 9.84 -25.30 -5.28
C LEU A 37 11.23 -24.83 -5.74
N GLY A 38 11.23 -23.71 -6.45
CA GLY A 38 12.15 -22.64 -6.16
C GLY A 38 11.28 -21.47 -5.72
N HIS A 39 11.56 -20.90 -4.55
CA HIS A 39 11.39 -19.46 -4.39
C HIS A 39 11.95 -18.78 -5.65
N VAL A 40 11.38 -17.65 -6.08
CA VAL A 40 11.94 -16.85 -7.18
C VAL A 40 13.35 -16.41 -6.76
N GLY A 41 14.31 -17.29 -6.97
CA GLY A 41 15.61 -17.30 -6.32
C GLY A 41 16.67 -17.40 -7.38
N PHE A 42 17.50 -16.36 -7.41
CA PHE A 42 18.76 -16.22 -8.13
C PHE A 42 18.74 -16.51 -9.64
N GLU A 43 18.99 -15.45 -10.44
CA GLU A 43 19.29 -15.40 -11.88
C GLU A 43 20.21 -16.52 -12.42
N SER A 44 20.95 -17.21 -11.56
CA SER A 44 22.03 -18.15 -11.90
C SER A 44 21.65 -19.45 -12.63
N THR A 45 20.37 -19.72 -12.93
CA THR A 45 19.94 -21.00 -13.56
C THR A 45 19.04 -20.87 -14.80
N LEU A 46 18.63 -19.67 -15.19
CA LEU A 46 17.76 -19.49 -16.35
C LEU A 46 18.57 -19.63 -17.66
N LYS A 47 18.10 -20.53 -18.54
CA LYS A 47 18.69 -20.77 -19.87
C LYS A 47 17.98 -19.92 -20.93
N PRO A 48 18.64 -19.65 -22.08
CA PRO A 48 17.97 -19.04 -23.23
C PRO A 48 16.73 -19.85 -23.63
N ILE A 49 15.66 -19.13 -23.99
CA ILE A 49 14.39 -19.76 -24.35
C ILE A 49 14.51 -20.49 -25.69
N THR A 50 13.98 -21.70 -25.75
CA THR A 50 13.94 -22.53 -26.97
C THR A 50 12.72 -22.21 -27.83
N GLU A 51 12.75 -22.53 -29.13
CA GLU A 51 11.58 -22.40 -30.00
C GLU A 51 10.37 -23.22 -29.53
N TYR A 52 10.62 -24.39 -28.93
CA TYR A 52 9.56 -25.23 -28.35
C TYR A 52 8.90 -24.54 -27.15
N GLU A 53 9.69 -23.97 -26.23
CA GLU A 53 9.17 -23.20 -25.09
C GLU A 53 8.41 -21.95 -25.55
N ILE A 54 8.87 -21.26 -26.60
CA ILE A 54 8.13 -20.15 -27.20
C ILE A 54 6.73 -20.61 -27.65
N GLN A 55 6.61 -21.75 -28.33
CA GLN A 55 5.32 -22.27 -28.80
C GLN A 55 4.39 -22.61 -27.63
N GLU A 56 4.89 -23.36 -26.63
CA GLU A 56 4.10 -23.73 -25.44
C GLU A 56 3.67 -22.50 -24.63
N ASN A 57 4.60 -21.58 -24.34
CA ASN A 57 4.30 -20.36 -23.59
C ASN A 57 3.31 -19.46 -24.35
N SER A 58 3.38 -19.42 -25.68
CA SER A 58 2.44 -18.65 -26.51
C SER A 58 1.00 -19.17 -26.37
N LEU A 59 0.80 -20.48 -26.27
CA LEU A 59 -0.53 -21.06 -26.03
C LEU A 59 -1.10 -20.63 -24.67
N VAL A 60 -0.26 -20.61 -23.62
CA VAL A 60 -0.64 -20.14 -22.29
C VAL A 60 -0.96 -18.65 -22.31
N ALA A 61 -0.13 -17.85 -22.98
CA ALA A 61 -0.34 -16.41 -23.12
C ALA A 61 -1.68 -16.08 -23.81
N HIS A 62 -2.02 -16.80 -24.88
CA HIS A 62 -3.33 -16.68 -25.53
C HIS A 62 -4.49 -17.10 -24.63
N HIS A 63 -4.30 -18.12 -23.77
CA HIS A 63 -5.30 -18.50 -22.79
C HIS A 63 -5.54 -17.39 -21.77
N PHE A 64 -4.48 -16.80 -21.20
CA PHE A 64 -4.60 -15.71 -20.22
C PHE A 64 -5.32 -14.49 -20.80
N ILE A 65 -5.05 -14.14 -22.05
CA ILE A 65 -5.74 -13.03 -22.75
C ILE A 65 -7.23 -13.36 -22.96
N LYS A 66 -7.55 -14.59 -23.31
CA LYS A 66 -8.93 -15.00 -23.63
C LYS A 66 -9.80 -15.21 -22.38
N VAL A 67 -9.19 -15.60 -21.26
CA VAL A 67 -9.88 -15.99 -20.04
C VAL A 67 -9.45 -15.05 -18.91
N PRO A 68 -10.20 -13.97 -18.62
CA PRO A 68 -9.86 -13.06 -17.54
C PRO A 68 -9.91 -13.77 -16.18
N VAL A 69 -9.18 -13.24 -15.20
CA VAL A 69 -9.21 -13.72 -13.81
C VAL A 69 -10.47 -13.15 -13.15
N SER A 70 -11.24 -14.00 -12.46
CA SER A 70 -12.38 -13.56 -11.67
C SER A 70 -11.92 -12.65 -10.53
N GLU A 71 -12.74 -11.67 -10.14
CA GLU A 71 -12.37 -10.65 -9.15
C GLU A 71 -12.05 -11.24 -7.77
N ASP A 72 -12.53 -12.44 -7.47
CA ASP A 72 -12.30 -13.16 -6.20
C ASP A 72 -11.19 -14.21 -6.27
N GLU A 73 -10.50 -14.38 -7.41
CA GLU A 73 -9.44 -15.39 -7.59
C GLU A 73 -8.02 -14.80 -7.46
N PHE A 74 -7.72 -14.21 -6.30
CA PHE A 74 -6.41 -13.58 -6.04
C PHE A 74 -5.25 -14.58 -6.21
N ALA A 75 -5.46 -15.84 -5.80
CA ALA A 75 -4.48 -16.91 -5.98
C ALA A 75 -4.22 -17.25 -7.46
N GLU A 76 -5.25 -17.16 -8.31
CA GLU A 76 -5.08 -17.35 -9.74
C GLU A 76 -4.31 -16.18 -10.37
N MET A 77 -4.63 -14.94 -9.99
CA MET A 77 -3.85 -13.78 -10.41
C MET A 77 -2.37 -13.93 -10.02
N GLY A 78 -2.09 -14.32 -8.77
CA GLY A 78 -0.74 -14.59 -8.29
C GLY A 78 0.00 -15.66 -9.09
N ARG A 79 -0.66 -16.78 -9.43
CA ARG A 79 -0.07 -17.82 -10.30
C ARG A 79 0.26 -17.32 -11.70
N ARG A 80 -0.64 -16.52 -12.31
CA ARG A 80 -0.38 -15.93 -13.63
C ARG A 80 0.79 -14.95 -13.59
N ILE A 81 0.89 -14.16 -12.51
CA ILE A 81 2.01 -13.27 -12.27
C ILE A 81 3.32 -14.05 -12.12
N GLN A 82 3.36 -15.15 -11.37
CA GLN A 82 4.56 -16.01 -11.27
C GLN A 82 5.05 -16.50 -12.64
N ILE A 83 4.10 -16.94 -13.50
CA ILE A 83 4.41 -17.39 -14.86
C ILE A 83 4.95 -16.23 -15.70
N LEU A 84 4.29 -15.06 -15.66
CA LEU A 84 4.73 -13.87 -16.39
C LEU A 84 6.10 -13.37 -15.94
N THR A 85 6.36 -13.34 -14.63
CA THR A 85 7.67 -12.98 -14.08
C THR A 85 8.75 -13.91 -14.63
N ARG A 86 8.50 -15.22 -14.68
CA ARG A 86 9.45 -16.18 -15.26
C ARG A 86 9.69 -15.93 -16.74
N TRP A 87 8.65 -15.66 -17.53
CA TRP A 87 8.79 -15.35 -18.96
C TRP A 87 9.62 -14.08 -19.18
N LEU A 88 9.36 -13.01 -18.41
CA LEU A 88 10.13 -11.76 -18.48
C LEU A 88 11.60 -11.99 -18.11
N MET A 89 11.88 -12.72 -17.03
CA MET A 89 13.24 -13.10 -16.67
C MET A 89 13.93 -13.90 -17.77
N GLN A 90 13.22 -14.85 -18.41
CA GLN A 90 13.74 -15.62 -19.54
C GLN A 90 14.03 -14.75 -20.75
N ILE A 91 13.16 -13.80 -21.08
CA ILE A 91 13.34 -12.85 -22.20
C ILE A 91 14.60 -12.00 -21.98
N ASP A 92 14.87 -11.58 -20.75
CA ASP A 92 16.02 -10.76 -20.36
C ASP A 92 17.37 -11.55 -20.35
N VAL A 93 17.36 -12.88 -20.56
CA VAL A 93 18.58 -13.72 -20.59
C VAL A 93 19.48 -13.39 -21.79
N LYS A 94 20.77 -13.16 -21.52
CA LYS A 94 21.80 -12.98 -22.56
C LYS A 94 21.97 -14.25 -23.40
N GLY A 95 22.00 -14.10 -24.72
CA GLY A 95 22.13 -15.22 -25.68
C GLY A 95 20.80 -15.68 -26.27
N ASN A 96 19.68 -15.06 -25.90
CA ASN A 96 18.41 -15.25 -26.60
C ASN A 96 18.50 -14.87 -28.08
N PRO A 97 17.73 -15.54 -28.95
CA PRO A 97 17.76 -15.30 -30.39
C PRO A 97 16.93 -14.05 -30.75
N ILE A 98 17.33 -12.88 -30.22
CA ILE A 98 16.62 -11.58 -30.32
C ILE A 98 16.39 -11.18 -31.80
N THR A 99 17.15 -11.74 -32.73
CA THR A 99 17.03 -11.50 -34.17
C THR A 99 16.01 -12.40 -34.89
N THR A 100 15.41 -13.39 -34.20
CA THR A 100 14.42 -14.28 -34.81
C THR A 100 13.02 -13.69 -34.73
N LYS A 101 12.25 -13.86 -35.82
CA LYS A 101 10.86 -13.40 -35.88
C LYS A 101 10.00 -14.01 -34.76
N ALA A 102 10.19 -15.30 -34.45
CA ALA A 102 9.43 -16.00 -33.41
C ALA A 102 9.66 -15.42 -32.01
N PHE A 103 10.90 -15.05 -31.67
CA PHE A 103 11.21 -14.43 -30.38
C PHE A 103 10.57 -13.04 -30.25
N VAL A 104 10.67 -12.21 -31.30
CA VAL A 104 10.05 -10.87 -31.30
C VAL A 104 8.53 -10.94 -31.19
N GLU A 105 7.89 -11.89 -31.89
CA GLU A 105 6.45 -12.13 -31.78
C GLU A 105 6.05 -12.60 -30.37
N TYR A 106 6.88 -13.42 -29.74
CA TYR A 106 6.68 -13.90 -28.37
C TYR A 106 6.80 -12.78 -27.34
N GLU A 107 7.84 -11.95 -27.42
CA GLU A 107 8.02 -10.78 -26.53
C GLU A 107 6.81 -9.84 -26.62
N ALA A 108 6.34 -9.54 -27.84
CA ALA A 108 5.14 -8.74 -28.05
C ALA A 108 3.86 -9.40 -27.50
N LEU A 109 3.77 -10.74 -27.57
CA LEU A 109 2.67 -11.49 -26.99
C LEU A 109 2.67 -11.43 -25.46
N VAL A 110 3.84 -11.54 -24.81
CA VAL A 110 3.98 -11.39 -23.35
C VAL A 110 3.54 -9.99 -22.91
N GLU A 111 4.00 -8.95 -23.61
CA GLU A 111 3.57 -7.56 -23.34
C GLU A 111 2.05 -7.38 -23.47
N LYS A 112 1.45 -8.00 -24.49
CA LYS A 112 -0.01 -8.02 -24.67
C LYS A 112 -0.72 -8.77 -23.56
N THR A 113 -0.15 -9.86 -23.05
CA THR A 113 -0.73 -10.60 -21.93
C THR A 113 -0.71 -9.78 -20.65
N ILE A 114 0.39 -9.09 -20.35
CA ILE A 114 0.50 -8.22 -19.16
C ILE A 114 -0.55 -7.11 -19.25
N THR A 115 -0.61 -6.40 -20.36
CA THR A 115 -1.57 -5.31 -20.54
C THR A 115 -3.04 -5.79 -20.60
N SER A 116 -3.30 -7.04 -20.96
CA SER A 116 -4.63 -7.65 -20.85
C SER A 116 -5.04 -7.94 -19.40
N LEU A 117 -4.09 -8.25 -18.50
CA LEU A 117 -4.38 -8.47 -17.08
C LEU A 117 -4.39 -7.16 -16.29
N PHE A 118 -3.59 -6.19 -16.71
CA PHE A 118 -3.43 -4.89 -16.07
C PHE A 118 -3.72 -3.76 -17.08
N PRO A 119 -4.99 -3.62 -17.53
CA PRO A 119 -5.35 -2.65 -18.56
C PRO A 119 -5.04 -1.20 -18.16
N PHE A 120 -5.02 -0.89 -16.86
CA PHE A 120 -4.66 0.43 -16.34
C PHE A 120 -3.22 0.88 -16.68
N ILE A 121 -2.33 -0.02 -17.13
CA ILE A 121 -0.99 0.34 -17.61
C ILE A 121 -1.07 1.04 -18.98
N GLN A 122 -2.13 0.79 -19.77
CA GLN A 122 -2.34 1.39 -21.08
C GLN A 122 -2.84 2.84 -20.95
N GLY A 123 -1.97 3.72 -20.46
CA GLY A 123 -2.30 5.12 -20.19
C GLY A 123 -2.96 5.86 -21.36
N ALA A 124 -3.81 6.83 -21.03
CA ALA A 124 -4.48 7.68 -22.00
C ALA A 124 -3.45 8.58 -22.71
N THR A 125 -3.25 8.37 -24.02
CA THR A 125 -2.47 9.29 -24.84
C THR A 125 -3.32 10.52 -25.14
N GLU A 126 -3.05 11.65 -24.47
CA GLU A 126 -3.65 12.95 -24.84
C GLU A 126 -3.19 13.42 -26.25
N LEU A 127 -2.14 12.79 -26.81
CA LEU A 127 -1.54 13.15 -28.10
C LEU A 127 -1.67 12.00 -29.12
N PRO A 128 -2.26 12.21 -30.30
CA PRO A 128 -2.49 11.18 -31.33
C PRO A 128 -1.23 10.50 -31.92
N ASN A 129 -0.03 10.95 -31.54
CA ASN A 129 1.26 10.46 -32.04
C ASN A 129 2.15 9.82 -30.96
N GLN A 130 1.68 9.66 -29.72
CA GLN A 130 2.40 8.92 -28.69
C GLN A 130 1.84 7.50 -28.61
N ASN A 131 2.72 6.50 -28.57
CA ASN A 131 2.28 5.13 -28.33
C ASN A 131 1.70 5.04 -26.91
N PRO A 132 0.58 4.33 -26.71
CA PRO A 132 0.04 4.10 -25.37
C PRO A 132 1.11 3.51 -24.44
N THR A 133 1.06 3.90 -23.17
CA THR A 133 1.97 3.37 -22.16
C THR A 133 1.88 1.84 -22.18
N SER A 134 3.03 1.18 -22.27
CA SER A 134 3.15 -0.27 -22.25
C SER A 134 3.89 -0.65 -20.96
N PHE A 135 3.86 -1.91 -20.55
CA PHE A 135 4.61 -2.34 -19.37
C PHE A 135 6.13 -2.13 -19.56
N ILE A 136 6.66 -2.36 -20.77
CA ILE A 136 8.04 -2.01 -21.12
C ILE A 136 8.31 -0.51 -20.96
N ASN A 137 7.40 0.36 -21.43
CA ASN A 137 7.57 1.80 -21.32
C ASN A 137 7.46 2.28 -19.86
N LEU A 138 6.57 1.68 -19.07
CA LEU A 138 6.47 1.92 -17.64
C LEU A 138 7.77 1.52 -16.91
N ARG A 139 8.34 0.34 -17.21
CA ARG A 139 9.65 -0.05 -16.66
C ARG A 139 10.75 0.96 -17.01
N LYS A 140 10.73 1.48 -18.25
CA LYS A 140 11.70 2.48 -18.72
C LYS A 140 11.50 3.88 -18.13
N SER A 141 10.34 4.17 -17.53
CA SER A 141 10.12 5.47 -16.87
C SER A 141 10.72 5.53 -15.47
N PHE A 142 11.08 4.38 -14.89
CA PHE A 142 11.80 4.33 -13.61
C PHE A 142 13.24 4.78 -13.82
N VAL A 143 13.70 5.72 -13.01
CA VAL A 143 15.05 6.29 -13.10
C VAL A 143 16.02 5.32 -12.40
N PRO A 144 17.01 4.74 -13.10
CA PRO A 144 17.90 3.75 -12.53
C PRO A 144 18.68 4.27 -11.30
N GLY A 145 18.72 3.49 -10.23
CA GLY A 145 19.38 3.79 -8.97
C GLY A 145 18.73 4.90 -8.14
N SER A 146 17.58 5.42 -8.59
CA SER A 146 16.89 6.51 -7.89
C SER A 146 16.14 6.02 -6.67
N ARG A 147 16.04 6.91 -5.68
CA ARG A 147 15.32 6.70 -4.43
C ARG A 147 14.55 7.94 -4.04
N GLY A 148 13.35 7.77 -3.48
CA GLY A 148 12.53 8.91 -3.10
C GLY A 148 11.29 8.53 -2.30
N ILE A 149 10.63 9.58 -1.80
CA ILE A 149 9.42 9.48 -1.01
C ILE A 149 8.22 9.78 -1.91
N VAL A 150 7.18 8.97 -1.82
CA VAL A 150 5.92 9.15 -2.54
C VAL A 150 4.81 9.44 -1.54
N ILE A 151 4.14 10.57 -1.70
CA ILE A 151 3.03 10.98 -0.83
C ILE A 151 1.78 11.14 -1.69
N PRO A 152 0.86 10.16 -1.70
CA PRO A 152 -0.43 10.32 -2.33
C PRO A 152 -1.28 11.32 -1.53
N THR A 153 -1.85 12.34 -2.18
CA THR A 153 -2.64 13.35 -1.48
C THR A 153 -3.75 13.93 -2.35
N GLY A 154 -4.85 14.30 -1.71
CA GLY A 154 -5.90 15.15 -2.27
C GLY A 154 -6.25 16.29 -1.32
N ILE A 155 -7.27 17.08 -1.66
CA ILE A 155 -7.74 18.21 -0.84
C ILE A 155 -7.99 17.80 0.63
N LYS A 156 -8.60 16.63 0.86
CA LYS A 156 -8.99 16.16 2.22
C LYS A 156 -7.80 15.86 3.13
N THR A 157 -6.66 15.45 2.57
CA THR A 157 -5.46 15.06 3.33
C THR A 157 -4.34 16.09 3.24
N PHE A 158 -4.53 17.14 2.42
CA PHE A 158 -3.53 18.15 2.10
C PHE A 158 -2.86 18.78 3.33
N ARG A 159 -3.65 19.13 4.36
CA ARG A 159 -3.13 19.69 5.61
C ARG A 159 -2.08 18.79 6.24
N TYR A 160 -2.35 17.50 6.35
CA TYR A 160 -1.43 16.54 6.94
C TYR A 160 -0.21 16.33 6.03
N THR A 161 -0.38 16.30 4.70
CA THR A 161 0.74 16.28 3.75
C THR A 161 1.70 17.45 3.99
N CYS A 162 1.18 18.65 4.24
CA CYS A 162 2.02 19.79 4.61
C CYS A 162 2.80 19.55 5.92
N HIS A 163 2.16 18.98 6.95
CA HIS A 163 2.82 18.63 8.22
C HIS A 163 3.93 17.59 8.02
N LEU A 164 3.68 16.55 7.21
CA LEU A 164 4.66 15.52 6.88
C LEU A 164 5.85 16.10 6.10
N VAL A 165 5.60 16.87 5.03
CA VAL A 165 6.67 17.48 4.23
C VAL A 165 7.57 18.36 5.10
N LEU A 166 6.97 19.10 6.03
CA LEU A 166 7.68 19.88 7.03
C LEU A 166 8.52 19.00 7.97
N ASN A 167 7.93 17.96 8.56
CA ASN A 167 8.64 17.02 9.42
C ASN A 167 9.88 16.44 8.70
N LEU A 168 9.72 16.03 7.45
CA LEU A 168 10.82 15.49 6.65
C LEU A 168 11.90 16.54 6.32
N ARG A 169 11.51 17.74 5.88
CA ARG A 169 12.45 18.74 5.34
C ARG A 169 13.07 19.64 6.39
N SER A 170 12.27 20.16 7.31
CA SER A 170 12.76 21.19 8.25
C SER A 170 13.17 20.60 9.58
N ILE A 171 12.55 19.50 10.02
CA ILE A 171 12.91 18.84 11.29
C ILE A 171 13.99 17.79 11.07
N LEU A 172 13.73 16.80 10.22
CA LEU A 172 14.63 15.66 10.00
C LEU A 172 15.73 15.92 8.96
N LYS A 173 15.63 17.03 8.22
CA LYS A 173 16.58 17.42 7.17
C LYS A 173 16.81 16.33 6.11
N SER A 174 15.77 15.53 5.83
CA SER A 174 15.82 14.50 4.80
C SER A 174 16.05 15.12 3.43
N THR A 175 16.92 14.49 2.65
CA THR A 175 17.34 14.93 1.31
C THR A 175 16.67 14.13 0.19
N LEU A 176 15.98 13.03 0.53
CA LEU A 176 15.26 12.21 -0.45
C LEU A 176 14.26 13.06 -1.24
N PRO A 177 14.26 13.04 -2.58
CA PRO A 177 13.25 13.75 -3.37
C PRO A 177 11.84 13.26 -3.04
N ILE A 178 10.86 14.16 -3.08
CA ILE A 178 9.44 13.87 -2.79
C ILE A 178 8.64 13.98 -4.09
N GLN A 179 7.84 12.96 -4.39
CA GLN A 179 6.79 13.02 -5.39
C GLN A 179 5.42 13.05 -4.70
N ILE A 180 4.72 14.18 -4.86
CA ILE A 180 3.32 14.35 -4.47
C ILE A 180 2.45 13.81 -5.60
N ILE A 181 1.74 12.71 -5.36
CA ILE A 181 0.93 12.02 -6.38
C ILE A 181 -0.55 12.24 -6.12
N TYR A 182 -1.30 12.56 -7.17
CA TYR A 182 -2.74 12.87 -7.10
C TYR A 182 -3.45 12.39 -8.38
N ALA A 183 -4.79 12.26 -8.34
CA ALA A 183 -5.60 11.80 -9.47
C ALA A 183 -6.39 12.95 -10.11
N GLY A 184 -5.75 13.69 -11.02
CA GLY A 184 -6.38 14.79 -11.75
C GLY A 184 -6.65 16.05 -10.92
N ASN A 185 -7.09 17.12 -11.61
CA ASN A 185 -7.28 18.43 -10.98
C ASN A 185 -8.42 18.48 -9.95
N SER A 186 -9.38 17.55 -10.00
CA SER A 186 -10.46 17.47 -9.03
C SER A 186 -9.99 16.95 -7.67
N ASP A 187 -8.98 16.08 -7.67
CA ASP A 187 -8.37 15.52 -6.46
C ASP A 187 -7.39 16.51 -5.81
N LEU A 188 -6.51 17.13 -6.62
CA LEU A 188 -5.58 18.17 -6.17
C LEU A 188 -5.50 19.37 -7.16
N PRO A 189 -6.30 20.42 -6.94
CA PRO A 189 -6.34 21.59 -7.82
C PRO A 189 -5.00 22.33 -7.94
N PRO A 190 -4.75 23.06 -9.05
CA PRO A 190 -3.53 23.85 -9.22
C PRO A 190 -3.22 24.79 -8.05
N GLN A 191 -4.23 25.44 -7.45
CA GLN A 191 -3.99 26.37 -6.34
C GLN A 191 -3.42 25.68 -5.09
N TYR A 192 -3.78 24.43 -4.81
CA TYR A 192 -3.22 23.67 -3.68
C TYR A 192 -1.75 23.29 -3.94
N ARG A 193 -1.42 22.93 -5.18
CA ARG A 193 -0.04 22.63 -5.59
C ARG A 193 0.86 23.85 -5.48
N SER A 194 0.38 24.99 -5.98
CA SER A 194 1.06 26.28 -5.83
C SER A 194 1.22 26.67 -4.36
N ALA A 195 0.17 26.48 -3.54
CA ALA A 195 0.23 26.78 -2.12
C ALA A 195 1.30 25.92 -1.41
N LEU A 196 1.37 24.62 -1.71
CA LEU A 196 2.40 23.73 -1.16
C LEU A 196 3.80 24.21 -1.55
N LEU A 197 4.04 24.53 -2.83
CA LEU A 197 5.34 25.06 -3.25
C LEU A 197 5.69 26.36 -2.51
N SER A 198 4.74 27.30 -2.40
CA SER A 198 4.95 28.56 -1.68
C SER A 198 5.28 28.36 -0.20
N LEU A 199 4.71 27.34 0.44
CA LEU A 199 5.02 27.00 1.84
C LEU A 199 6.45 26.50 2.02
N PHE A 200 7.07 25.96 0.97
CA PHE A 200 8.38 25.32 1.01
C PHE A 200 9.46 25.97 0.11
N ASP A 201 9.17 27.12 -0.52
CA ASP A 201 10.05 27.83 -1.48
C ASP A 201 11.42 28.23 -0.89
N THR A 202 11.54 28.30 0.44
CA THR A 202 12.78 28.61 1.16
C THR A 202 13.64 27.39 1.53
N HIS A 203 13.16 26.17 1.31
CA HIS A 203 13.83 24.94 1.73
C HIS A 203 14.69 24.38 0.59
N THR A 204 15.98 24.68 0.63
CA THR A 204 16.97 24.43 -0.44
C THR A 204 17.44 22.97 -0.55
N ILE A 205 16.74 22.01 0.08
CA ILE A 205 17.21 20.63 0.21
C ILE A 205 16.09 19.67 -0.23
N GLY A 206 16.23 19.12 -1.44
CA GLY A 206 15.37 18.07 -2.00
C GLY A 206 14.20 18.59 -2.85
N ALA A 207 14.12 18.11 -4.10
CA ALA A 207 13.04 18.47 -5.02
C ALA A 207 11.67 17.94 -4.53
N ILE A 208 10.63 18.77 -4.65
CA ILE A 208 9.22 18.36 -4.53
C ILE A 208 8.62 18.43 -5.94
N GLU A 209 8.16 17.29 -6.43
CA GLU A 209 7.52 17.16 -7.75
C GLU A 209 6.06 16.77 -7.60
N PHE A 210 5.22 17.27 -8.51
CA PHE A 210 3.80 16.92 -8.58
C PHE A 210 3.57 16.02 -9.78
N LEU A 211 2.95 14.87 -9.55
CA LEU A 211 2.71 13.87 -10.57
C LEU A 211 1.22 13.51 -10.61
N ASP A 212 0.60 13.84 -11.73
CA ASP A 212 -0.80 13.48 -12.02
C ASP A 212 -0.84 12.04 -12.51
N LEU A 213 -1.34 11.15 -11.67
CA LEU A 213 -1.36 9.71 -11.92
C LEU A 213 -2.17 9.36 -13.18
N THR A 214 -3.22 10.14 -13.48
CA THR A 214 -4.12 9.91 -14.62
C THR A 214 -3.44 10.13 -15.98
N LYS A 215 -2.27 10.78 -15.98
CA LYS A 215 -1.45 10.97 -17.18
C LYS A 215 -0.51 9.79 -17.45
N ILE A 216 -0.38 8.88 -16.49
CA ILE A 216 0.53 7.73 -16.55
C ILE A 216 -0.27 6.43 -16.65
N LEU A 217 -1.34 6.32 -15.87
CA LEU A 217 -2.21 5.16 -15.78
C LEU A 217 -3.61 5.50 -16.29
N ASP A 218 -4.26 4.54 -16.94
CA ASP A 218 -5.65 4.67 -17.39
C ASP A 218 -6.61 4.51 -16.21
N ASP A 219 -7.26 5.62 -15.85
CA ASP A 219 -8.19 5.71 -14.73
C ASP A 219 -9.57 5.07 -15.02
N THR A 220 -9.83 4.60 -16.25
CA THR A 220 -11.13 4.00 -16.63
C THR A 220 -11.54 2.83 -15.72
N THR A 221 -10.56 1.97 -15.36
CA THR A 221 -10.79 0.82 -14.47
C THR A 221 -10.46 1.12 -13.00
N LEU A 222 -9.80 2.24 -12.74
CA LEU A 222 -9.32 2.60 -11.41
C LEU A 222 -10.31 3.50 -10.66
N GLN A 223 -10.99 4.42 -11.36
CA GLN A 223 -11.92 5.39 -10.77
C GLN A 223 -11.31 6.07 -9.53
N LEU A 224 -10.17 6.73 -9.71
CA LEU A 224 -9.48 7.47 -8.67
C LEU A 224 -9.83 8.96 -8.70
N SER A 225 -10.09 9.51 -9.90
CA SER A 225 -10.29 10.95 -10.12
C SER A 225 -11.63 11.51 -9.62
N ASP A 226 -12.59 10.64 -9.29
CA ASP A 226 -13.91 11.02 -8.79
C ASP A 226 -13.94 11.31 -7.27
N GLY A 227 -12.81 11.15 -6.59
CA GLY A 227 -12.68 11.31 -5.14
C GLY A 227 -13.30 10.16 -4.33
N LEU A 228 -13.78 9.09 -4.98
CA LEU A 228 -14.29 7.87 -4.36
C LEU A 228 -13.17 6.81 -4.19
N GLY A 229 -12.00 7.03 -4.79
CA GLY A 229 -10.84 6.14 -4.69
C GLY A 229 -10.35 5.88 -3.25
N ARG A 230 -10.65 6.75 -2.28
CA ARG A 230 -10.22 6.63 -0.86
C ARG A 230 -8.72 6.26 -0.78
N TRP A 231 -8.39 5.09 -0.24
CA TRP A 231 -7.02 4.59 -0.09
C TRP A 231 -6.42 3.95 -1.35
N ALA A 232 -7.23 3.70 -2.39
CA ALA A 232 -6.85 2.90 -3.55
C ALA A 232 -5.74 3.54 -4.38
N ILE A 233 -5.51 4.85 -4.26
CA ILE A 233 -4.46 5.55 -5.00
C ILE A 233 -3.05 5.05 -4.63
N LYS A 234 -2.83 4.52 -3.42
CA LYS A 234 -1.48 4.25 -2.90
C LYS A 234 -0.68 3.21 -3.72
N PRO A 235 -1.19 2.01 -4.05
CA PRO A 235 -0.44 1.08 -4.91
C PRO A 235 -0.17 1.65 -6.30
N PHE A 236 -1.13 2.39 -6.87
CA PHE A 236 -0.96 3.00 -8.18
C PHE A 236 0.05 4.17 -8.14
N ALA A 237 0.15 4.89 -7.02
CA ALA A 237 1.16 5.91 -6.80
C ALA A 237 2.57 5.31 -6.71
N LEU A 238 2.74 4.19 -6.01
CA LEU A 238 3.98 3.39 -6.06
C LEU A 238 4.31 3.03 -7.51
N LEU A 239 3.34 2.51 -8.26
CA LEU A 239 3.55 2.08 -9.65
C LEU A 239 3.92 3.25 -10.58
N ALA A 240 3.21 4.38 -10.49
CA ALA A 240 3.37 5.54 -11.36
C ALA A 240 4.60 6.41 -11.03
N SER A 241 5.10 6.36 -9.79
CA SER A 241 6.29 7.10 -9.38
C SER A 241 7.52 6.75 -10.22
N THR A 242 8.44 7.70 -10.40
CA THR A 242 9.63 7.47 -11.23
C THR A 242 10.78 6.84 -10.46
N PHE A 243 10.69 6.71 -9.14
CA PHE A 243 11.77 6.12 -8.35
C PHE A 243 11.82 4.60 -8.48
N GLU A 244 13.00 4.01 -8.45
CA GLU A 244 13.13 2.55 -8.30
C GLU A 244 12.91 2.16 -6.83
N GLN A 245 13.59 2.84 -5.91
CA GLN A 245 13.46 2.60 -4.47
C GLN A 245 12.50 3.64 -3.87
N VAL A 246 11.32 3.20 -3.45
CA VAL A 246 10.23 4.08 -3.06
C VAL A 246 9.88 3.87 -1.59
N ILE A 247 9.79 4.96 -0.83
CA ILE A 247 9.10 5.00 0.46
C ILE A 247 7.75 5.67 0.22
N LEU A 248 6.66 4.90 0.10
CA LEU A 248 5.32 5.45 0.12
C LEU A 248 4.95 5.81 1.56
N VAL A 249 4.40 7.00 1.75
CA VAL A 249 4.05 7.55 3.06
C VAL A 249 2.65 8.16 3.02
N ASP A 250 1.81 7.77 3.98
CA ASP A 250 0.51 8.41 4.20
C ASP A 250 0.67 9.86 4.64
N SER A 251 -0.25 10.72 4.20
CA SER A 251 -0.24 12.15 4.56
C SER A 251 -0.13 12.43 6.06
N ASP A 252 -0.57 11.50 6.91
CA ASP A 252 -0.60 11.65 8.37
C ASP A 252 0.38 10.72 9.12
N ALA A 253 1.38 10.19 8.42
CA ALA A 253 2.54 9.62 9.08
C ALA A 253 3.50 10.73 9.55
N ILE A 254 4.20 10.51 10.65
CA ILE A 254 5.23 11.41 11.19
C ILE A 254 6.46 10.59 11.49
N PHE A 255 7.61 11.00 10.96
CA PHE A 255 8.88 10.35 11.17
C PHE A 255 9.59 10.91 12.40
N LEU A 256 10.31 10.03 13.09
CA LEU A 256 11.12 10.30 14.28
C LEU A 256 12.60 10.04 14.04
N GLN A 257 12.96 9.55 12.85
CA GLN A 257 14.32 9.45 12.32
C GLN A 257 14.30 9.82 10.84
N PRO A 258 15.42 10.28 10.26
CA PRO A 258 15.53 10.49 8.81
C PRO A 258 15.16 9.20 8.04
N PRO A 259 14.21 9.24 7.10
CA PRO A 259 13.70 8.05 6.40
C PRO A 259 14.77 7.32 5.56
N GLU A 260 15.88 8.00 5.23
CA GLU A 260 17.06 7.40 4.60
C GLU A 260 17.53 6.12 5.31
N ILE A 261 17.39 6.06 6.65
CA ILE A 261 17.82 4.90 7.44
C ILE A 261 17.15 3.60 6.98
N ILE A 262 15.92 3.66 6.48
CA ILE A 262 15.19 2.51 5.97
C ILE A 262 15.87 1.94 4.73
N LEU A 263 16.26 2.80 3.79
CA LEU A 263 16.89 2.39 2.54
C LEU A 263 18.36 2.02 2.71
N ASP A 264 19.05 2.71 3.62
CA ASP A 264 20.50 2.59 3.79
C ASP A 264 20.90 1.43 4.72
N THR A 265 20.09 1.11 5.73
CA THR A 265 20.54 0.25 6.84
C THR A 265 19.58 -0.85 7.27
N HIS A 266 18.30 -0.80 6.90
CA HIS A 266 17.33 -1.80 7.37
C HIS A 266 17.56 -3.16 6.68
N ALA A 267 17.90 -4.19 7.44
CA ALA A 267 18.30 -5.48 6.90
C ALA A 267 17.17 -6.16 6.11
N ALA A 268 15.94 -6.13 6.64
CA ALA A 268 14.75 -6.65 5.97
C ALA A 268 14.52 -6.04 4.58
N TYR A 269 14.72 -4.72 4.43
CA TYR A 269 14.64 -4.04 3.14
C TYR A 269 15.78 -4.46 2.21
N ALA A 270 17.02 -4.49 2.71
CA ALA A 270 18.18 -4.90 1.91
C ALA A 270 18.02 -6.33 1.35
N GLU A 271 17.45 -7.24 2.16
CA GLU A 271 17.21 -8.64 1.81
C GLU A 271 16.16 -8.79 0.70
N SER A 272 14.92 -8.37 0.95
CA SER A 272 13.81 -8.65 0.01
C SER A 272 13.54 -7.53 -1.00
N GLY A 273 14.06 -6.33 -0.76
CA GLY A 273 13.66 -5.11 -1.49
C GLY A 273 12.29 -4.62 -1.08
N THR A 274 11.76 -5.10 0.05
CA THR A 274 10.48 -4.65 0.62
C THR A 274 10.62 -4.46 2.12
N LEU A 275 9.90 -3.47 2.64
CA LEU A 275 9.68 -3.35 4.08
C LEU A 275 8.24 -2.92 4.32
N PHE A 276 7.52 -3.80 5.02
CA PHE A 276 6.17 -3.55 5.51
C PHE A 276 6.17 -3.44 7.02
N PHE A 277 5.18 -2.76 7.58
CA PHE A 277 5.02 -2.59 9.03
C PHE A 277 3.77 -3.28 9.50
N HIS A 278 3.85 -3.97 10.63
CA HIS A 278 2.73 -4.72 11.17
C HIS A 278 1.68 -3.79 11.80
N ASP A 279 0.39 -3.99 11.53
CA ASP A 279 -0.68 -3.27 12.25
C ASP A 279 -0.76 -3.76 13.71
N ARG A 280 -1.74 -3.25 14.43
CA ARG A 280 -2.02 -3.59 15.82
C ARG A 280 -2.64 -4.98 15.92
N LEU A 281 -2.28 -5.69 16.98
CA LEU A 281 -2.89 -6.96 17.33
C LEU A 281 -4.26 -6.77 18.01
N VAL A 282 -5.25 -6.37 17.22
CA VAL A 282 -6.65 -6.16 17.64
C VAL A 282 -7.60 -7.13 16.95
N GLY A 283 -8.81 -7.24 17.50
CA GLY A 283 -9.93 -7.94 16.84
C GLY A 283 -9.74 -9.45 16.70
N LYS A 284 -9.09 -10.09 17.67
CA LYS A 284 -8.88 -11.55 17.67
C LYS A 284 -10.22 -12.30 17.54
N ASN A 285 -10.30 -13.18 16.55
CA ASN A 285 -11.49 -13.97 16.17
C ASN A 285 -12.71 -13.17 15.67
N LEU A 286 -12.60 -11.85 15.44
CA LEU A 286 -13.75 -11.05 14.97
C LEU A 286 -14.00 -11.16 13.45
N TYR A 287 -12.98 -11.54 12.67
CA TYR A 287 -13.02 -11.48 11.20
C TYR A 287 -13.02 -12.86 10.51
N ARG A 288 -13.86 -13.78 10.99
CA ARG A 288 -13.88 -15.19 10.55
C ARG A 288 -13.97 -15.37 9.02
N TYR A 289 -14.94 -14.73 8.37
CA TYR A 289 -15.18 -14.91 6.93
C TYR A 289 -14.00 -14.43 6.07
N ARG A 290 -13.37 -13.33 6.47
CA ARG A 290 -12.16 -12.80 5.86
C ARG A 290 -11.00 -13.80 5.97
N HIS A 291 -10.77 -14.37 7.15
CA HIS A 291 -9.73 -15.38 7.33
C HIS A 291 -10.00 -16.67 6.53
N GLU A 292 -11.27 -17.09 6.44
CA GLU A 292 -11.68 -18.20 5.58
C GLU A 292 -11.39 -17.91 4.09
N PHE A 293 -11.68 -16.69 3.63
CA PHE A 293 -11.34 -16.24 2.27
C PHE A 293 -9.83 -16.29 2.03
N TRP A 294 -9.02 -15.70 2.89
CA TRP A 294 -7.56 -15.72 2.73
C TRP A 294 -6.98 -17.14 2.77
N ARG A 295 -7.45 -18.01 3.68
CA ARG A 295 -7.04 -19.43 3.69
C ARG A 295 -7.42 -20.13 2.39
N TRP A 296 -8.58 -19.82 1.81
CA TRP A 296 -8.99 -20.36 0.53
C TRP A 296 -8.08 -19.89 -0.63
N GLN A 297 -7.66 -18.62 -0.64
CA GLN A 297 -6.64 -18.15 -1.59
C GLN A 297 -5.32 -18.91 -1.43
N MET A 298 -4.92 -19.20 -0.19
CA MET A 298 -3.65 -19.87 0.11
C MET A 298 -3.69 -21.40 -0.05
N LYS A 299 -4.84 -22.02 -0.37
CA LYS A 299 -5.03 -23.48 -0.30
C LYS A 299 -4.05 -24.31 -1.16
N ASP A 300 -3.65 -23.75 -2.30
CA ASP A 300 -2.74 -24.38 -3.27
C ASP A 300 -1.39 -23.63 -3.32
N HIS A 301 -1.15 -22.72 -2.38
CA HIS A 301 0.09 -21.95 -2.26
C HIS A 301 1.01 -22.61 -1.23
N THR A 302 2.33 -22.60 -1.47
CA THR A 302 3.29 -22.99 -0.44
C THR A 302 3.68 -21.75 0.34
N PRO A 303 3.30 -21.62 1.63
CA PRO A 303 3.50 -20.37 2.36
C PRO A 303 4.98 -19.97 2.44
N SER A 304 5.27 -18.66 2.41
CA SER A 304 6.61 -18.15 2.71
C SER A 304 6.95 -18.25 4.20
N ASP A 305 8.24 -18.11 4.54
CA ASP A 305 8.66 -18.01 5.94
C ASP A 305 8.11 -16.76 6.62
N THR A 306 7.94 -15.66 5.89
CA THR A 306 7.30 -14.44 6.38
C THR A 306 5.82 -14.69 6.69
N PHE A 307 5.08 -15.32 5.78
CA PHE A 307 3.67 -15.66 6.01
C PHE A 307 3.49 -16.58 7.23
N ARG A 308 4.37 -17.57 7.41
CA ARG A 308 4.31 -18.49 8.57
C ARG A 308 4.44 -17.78 9.91
N LYS A 309 4.99 -16.55 9.96
CA LYS A 309 5.09 -15.74 11.18
C LYS A 309 3.85 -14.88 11.44
N SER A 310 2.95 -14.71 10.46
CA SER A 310 1.76 -13.85 10.60
C SER A 310 0.86 -14.32 11.74
N ARG A 311 0.65 -13.45 12.73
CA ARG A 311 -0.28 -13.70 13.83
C ARG A 311 -1.72 -13.51 13.38
N VAL A 312 -1.99 -12.74 12.34
CA VAL A 312 -3.33 -12.62 11.74
C VAL A 312 -3.77 -13.95 11.15
N MET A 313 -2.89 -14.63 10.42
CA MET A 313 -3.23 -15.90 9.77
C MET A 313 -3.25 -17.07 10.76
N ASN A 314 -2.31 -17.09 11.72
CA ASN A 314 -2.13 -18.20 12.65
C ASN A 314 -2.89 -18.07 13.97
N GLU A 315 -3.19 -16.85 14.42
CA GLU A 315 -3.90 -16.58 15.67
C GLU A 315 -5.23 -15.83 15.50
N ASN A 316 -5.67 -15.60 14.25
CA ASN A 316 -6.93 -14.92 13.90
C ASN A 316 -7.03 -13.46 14.38
N PHE A 317 -5.93 -12.70 14.40
CA PHE A 317 -5.99 -11.23 14.58
C PHE A 317 -6.57 -10.53 13.33
N GLY A 318 -6.91 -9.25 13.43
CA GLY A 318 -7.75 -8.58 12.42
C GLY A 318 -7.05 -8.03 11.17
N GLN A 319 -5.84 -7.48 11.31
CA GLN A 319 -5.09 -6.79 10.25
C GLN A 319 -3.61 -7.07 10.42
N GLU A 320 -2.90 -7.37 9.34
CA GLU A 320 -1.48 -7.73 9.40
C GLU A 320 -0.61 -6.51 9.15
N GLN A 321 -1.00 -5.65 8.21
CA GLN A 321 -0.17 -4.55 7.74
C GLN A 321 -0.76 -3.18 8.05
N ASP A 322 0.07 -2.29 8.60
CA ASP A 322 -0.16 -0.86 8.59
C ASP A 322 0.44 -0.25 7.31
N SER A 323 -0.39 0.15 6.36
CA SER A 323 0.05 0.78 5.10
C SER A 323 0.28 2.29 5.21
N GLY A 324 0.50 2.81 6.42
CA GLY A 324 0.95 4.19 6.65
C GLY A 324 2.34 4.47 6.06
N VAL A 325 3.21 3.45 6.01
CA VAL A 325 4.47 3.46 5.27
C VAL A 325 4.62 2.12 4.54
N VAL A 326 4.97 2.17 3.26
CA VAL A 326 5.23 0.99 2.42
C VAL A 326 6.50 1.22 1.63
N VAL A 327 7.50 0.34 1.76
CA VAL A 327 8.78 0.51 1.08
C VAL A 327 9.02 -0.60 0.08
N LEU A 328 9.35 -0.24 -1.16
CA LEU A 328 9.54 -1.16 -2.29
C LEU A 328 10.75 -0.77 -3.14
N ASP A 329 11.48 -1.76 -3.62
CA ASP A 329 12.48 -1.65 -4.68
C ASP A 329 11.91 -2.22 -5.99
N LYS A 330 11.35 -1.33 -6.82
CA LYS A 330 10.75 -1.67 -8.13
C LYS A 330 11.79 -2.07 -9.18
N SER A 331 13.10 -1.87 -8.94
CA SER A 331 14.14 -2.38 -9.84
C SER A 331 14.17 -3.92 -9.83
N ARG A 332 13.73 -4.53 -8.72
CA ARG A 332 13.57 -5.98 -8.61
C ARG A 332 12.27 -6.38 -9.30
N LEU A 333 12.40 -7.10 -10.42
CA LEU A 333 11.26 -7.49 -11.24
C LEU A 333 10.17 -8.23 -10.44
N GLY A 334 10.53 -9.11 -9.50
CA GLY A 334 9.58 -9.77 -8.62
C GLY A 334 8.73 -8.77 -7.81
N VAL A 335 9.37 -7.78 -7.18
CA VAL A 335 8.69 -6.74 -6.39
C VAL A 335 7.75 -5.91 -7.27
N LEU A 336 8.19 -5.51 -8.47
CA LEU A 336 7.32 -4.80 -9.43
C LEU A 336 6.10 -5.64 -9.84
N MET A 337 6.29 -6.94 -10.07
CA MET A 337 5.22 -7.84 -10.47
C MET A 337 4.25 -8.12 -9.31
N GLY A 338 4.73 -8.22 -8.07
CA GLY A 338 3.88 -8.27 -6.87
C GLY A 338 3.13 -6.96 -6.64
N LEU A 339 3.73 -5.81 -6.94
CA LEU A 339 3.04 -4.50 -6.92
C LEU A 339 1.91 -4.43 -7.96
N LEU A 340 2.04 -5.03 -9.14
CA LEU A 340 0.94 -5.14 -10.10
C LEU A 340 -0.23 -5.95 -9.55
N HIS A 341 0.05 -6.99 -8.75
CA HIS A 341 -0.99 -7.72 -8.03
C HIS A 341 -1.71 -6.80 -7.03
N ALA A 342 -0.96 -6.07 -6.20
CA ALA A 342 -1.54 -5.12 -5.26
C ALA A 342 -2.39 -4.05 -5.98
N CYS A 343 -1.93 -3.56 -7.13
CA CYS A 343 -2.70 -2.66 -7.99
C CYS A 343 -4.00 -3.31 -8.51
N TRP A 344 -3.95 -4.55 -9.00
CA TRP A 344 -5.15 -5.26 -9.47
C TRP A 344 -6.19 -5.42 -8.35
N GLN A 345 -5.76 -5.79 -7.13
CA GLN A 345 -6.64 -5.87 -5.95
C GLN A 345 -7.31 -4.52 -5.61
N ASN A 346 -6.71 -3.40 -6.03
CA ASN A 346 -7.22 -2.05 -5.79
C ASN A 346 -7.91 -1.41 -7.01
N THR A 347 -8.09 -2.13 -8.11
CA THR A 347 -8.98 -1.69 -9.21
C THR A 347 -10.42 -1.56 -8.71
N TYR A 348 -11.22 -0.68 -9.33
CA TYR A 348 -12.53 -0.29 -8.77
C TYR A 348 -13.44 -1.48 -8.48
N VAL A 349 -13.61 -2.37 -9.46
CA VAL A 349 -14.48 -3.53 -9.29
C VAL A 349 -13.94 -4.43 -8.18
N VAL A 350 -12.69 -4.86 -8.27
CA VAL A 350 -12.09 -5.80 -7.30
C VAL A 350 -12.13 -5.22 -5.88
N ARG A 351 -11.80 -3.94 -5.71
CA ARG A 351 -11.77 -3.33 -4.37
C ARG A 351 -13.14 -3.23 -3.72
N GLU A 352 -14.16 -2.82 -4.46
CA GLU A 352 -15.50 -2.59 -3.91
C GLU A 352 -16.24 -3.90 -3.61
N ILE A 353 -16.03 -4.94 -4.42
CA ILE A 353 -16.74 -6.21 -4.25
C ILE A 353 -15.99 -7.23 -3.41
N ILE A 354 -14.65 -7.23 -3.40
CA ILE A 354 -13.84 -8.22 -2.68
C ILE A 354 -12.91 -7.58 -1.67
N THR A 355 -11.97 -6.73 -2.10
CA THR A 355 -10.85 -6.30 -1.24
C THR A 355 -11.35 -5.56 0.00
N TYR A 356 -12.10 -4.46 -0.14
CA TYR A 356 -12.53 -3.63 1.00
C TYR A 356 -13.61 -4.29 1.86
N ARG A 357 -14.19 -5.42 1.41
CA ARG A 357 -15.05 -6.27 2.26
C ARG A 357 -14.21 -7.21 3.14
N ASN A 358 -12.99 -7.51 2.72
CA ASN A 358 -12.06 -8.40 3.39
C ASN A 358 -10.84 -7.68 4.00
N THR A 359 -10.67 -6.38 3.80
CA THR A 359 -9.52 -5.62 4.30
C THR A 359 -10.00 -4.27 4.79
N HIS A 360 -9.14 -3.52 5.50
CA HIS A 360 -9.40 -2.09 5.71
C HIS A 360 -8.61 -1.28 4.69
N GLY A 361 -9.25 -0.96 3.56
CA GLY A 361 -8.58 -0.27 2.46
C GLY A 361 -7.55 -1.17 1.77
N ASP A 362 -6.45 -0.57 1.34
CA ASP A 362 -5.34 -1.18 0.61
C ASP A 362 -4.41 -2.06 1.47
N LYS A 363 -4.53 -1.98 2.80
CA LYS A 363 -3.54 -2.46 3.78
C LYS A 363 -2.94 -3.83 3.50
N GLU A 364 -3.79 -4.82 3.28
CA GLU A 364 -3.34 -6.22 3.13
C GLU A 364 -2.86 -6.56 1.71
N THR A 365 -3.09 -5.66 0.74
CA THR A 365 -2.92 -5.97 -0.69
C THR A 365 -1.45 -6.07 -1.10
N TYR A 366 -0.54 -5.40 -0.39
CA TYR A 366 0.90 -5.44 -0.68
C TYR A 366 1.48 -6.81 -0.37
N TRP A 367 1.39 -7.26 0.89
CA TRP A 367 1.94 -8.55 1.28
C TRP A 367 1.18 -9.72 0.65
N LEU A 368 -0.15 -9.63 0.48
CA LEU A 368 -0.91 -10.66 -0.27
C LEU A 368 -0.45 -10.71 -1.73
N GLY A 369 -0.18 -9.54 -2.33
CA GLY A 369 0.34 -9.41 -3.68
C GLY A 369 1.70 -10.08 -3.83
N MET A 370 2.60 -9.89 -2.86
CA MET A 370 3.91 -10.55 -2.84
C MET A 370 3.79 -12.07 -2.61
N GLU A 371 3.11 -12.47 -1.54
CA GLU A 371 2.94 -13.88 -1.13
C GLU A 371 2.34 -14.71 -2.28
N LEU A 372 1.15 -14.33 -2.76
CA LEU A 372 0.46 -15.09 -3.80
C LEU A 372 1.21 -15.10 -5.14
N SER A 373 2.06 -14.10 -5.38
CA SER A 373 2.91 -14.03 -6.57
C SER A 373 4.29 -14.69 -6.38
N GLY A 374 4.52 -15.38 -5.25
CA GLY A 374 5.78 -16.08 -4.97
C GLY A 374 6.99 -15.15 -4.87
N VAL A 375 6.76 -13.88 -4.52
CA VAL A 375 7.78 -12.85 -4.36
C VAL A 375 8.16 -12.80 -2.89
N GLU A 376 9.45 -12.84 -2.61
CA GLU A 376 9.95 -12.70 -1.24
C GLU A 376 9.67 -11.29 -0.71
N TYR A 377 9.22 -11.20 0.54
CA TYR A 377 8.90 -9.92 1.19
C TYR A 377 9.18 -9.98 2.69
N SER A 378 9.35 -8.81 3.29
CA SER A 378 9.72 -8.67 4.69
C SER A 378 8.85 -7.68 5.44
N PHE A 379 8.58 -8.00 6.70
CA PHE A 379 7.99 -7.09 7.68
C PHE A 379 9.06 -6.64 8.68
N ALA A 380 8.92 -5.43 9.23
CA ALA A 380 9.58 -5.03 10.46
C ALA A 380 9.20 -6.02 11.59
N GLU A 381 10.12 -6.30 12.51
CA GLU A 381 9.96 -7.38 13.49
C GLU A 381 8.80 -7.15 14.47
N ASN A 382 8.62 -5.91 14.93
CA ASN A 382 7.60 -5.59 15.93
C ASN A 382 6.23 -5.32 15.30
N TYR A 383 5.18 -5.78 16.00
CA TYR A 383 3.81 -5.35 15.74
C TYR A 383 3.59 -3.89 16.18
N GLY A 384 2.58 -3.24 15.59
CA GLY A 384 2.26 -1.84 15.85
C GLY A 384 2.11 -1.52 17.34
N GLY A 385 2.92 -0.56 17.78
CA GLY A 385 2.96 0.03 19.11
C GLY A 385 2.02 1.22 19.27
N ILE A 386 2.07 1.84 20.44
CA ILE A 386 1.36 3.10 20.71
C ILE A 386 2.34 4.18 21.18
N ILE A 387 2.10 5.43 20.77
CA ILE A 387 2.68 6.62 21.37
C ILE A 387 1.54 7.50 21.90
N GLY A 388 1.66 7.95 23.15
CA GLY A 388 0.55 8.63 23.81
C GLY A 388 0.82 9.00 25.27
N GLY A 389 -0.22 9.45 25.95
CA GLY A 389 -0.15 9.82 27.36
C GLY A 389 -0.03 8.59 28.26
N HIS A 390 0.82 8.68 29.27
CA HIS A 390 0.86 7.71 30.35
C HIS A 390 -0.40 7.82 31.22
N VAL A 391 -1.01 6.67 31.51
CA VAL A 391 -2.23 6.58 32.33
C VAL A 391 -2.04 5.50 33.39
N TRP A 392 -2.52 5.78 34.61
CA TRP A 392 -2.63 4.77 35.66
C TRP A 392 -3.99 4.11 35.60
N ASN A 393 -4.00 2.82 35.32
CA ASN A 393 -5.21 2.00 35.30
C ASN A 393 -5.27 1.10 36.54
N VAL A 394 -6.41 1.03 37.22
CA VAL A 394 -6.62 0.13 38.35
C VAL A 394 -7.66 -0.91 37.95
N THR A 395 -7.19 -2.09 37.55
CA THR A 395 -8.03 -3.24 37.23
C THR A 395 -7.87 -4.30 38.31
N ASP A 396 -8.98 -4.81 38.86
CA ASP A 396 -9.00 -5.82 39.93
C ASP A 396 -8.19 -5.44 41.18
N GLY A 397 -8.10 -4.15 41.50
CA GLY A 397 -7.30 -3.64 42.62
C GLY A 397 -5.79 -3.59 42.37
N ILE A 398 -5.34 -3.97 41.18
CA ILE A 398 -3.93 -3.90 40.76
C ILE A 398 -3.75 -2.63 39.93
N ARG A 399 -2.85 -1.76 40.38
CA ARG A 399 -2.44 -0.56 39.65
C ARG A 399 -1.44 -0.94 38.56
N ARG A 400 -1.74 -0.61 37.31
CA ARG A 400 -0.91 -0.85 36.12
C ARG A 400 -0.64 0.47 35.41
N GLU A 401 0.51 0.54 34.76
CA GLU A 401 0.87 1.62 33.84
C GLU A 401 0.40 1.22 32.43
N ASP A 402 -0.37 2.10 31.79
CA ASP A 402 -0.81 1.97 30.42
C ASP A 402 -0.36 3.21 29.63
N VAL A 403 -0.29 3.08 28.30
CA VAL A 403 -0.11 4.22 27.40
C VAL A 403 -1.35 4.33 26.53
N CYS A 404 -1.99 5.50 26.52
CA CYS A 404 -3.21 5.76 25.77
C CYS A 404 -3.00 6.88 24.75
N GLY A 405 -3.56 6.70 23.56
CA GLY A 405 -3.42 7.66 22.47
C GLY A 405 -4.20 7.25 21.22
N SER A 406 -3.95 7.99 20.14
CA SER A 406 -4.58 7.77 18.83
C SER A 406 -3.57 7.39 17.75
N ALA A 407 -2.28 7.35 18.07
CA ALA A 407 -1.20 7.13 17.12
C ALA A 407 -0.61 5.72 17.23
N ILE A 408 -0.42 5.07 16.08
CA ILE A 408 0.22 3.75 15.96
C ILE A 408 1.72 4.00 15.76
N ALA A 409 2.55 3.54 16.67
CA ALA A 409 3.99 3.74 16.64
C ALA A 409 4.72 2.52 16.09
N HIS A 410 5.78 2.77 15.33
CA HIS A 410 6.64 1.75 14.73
C HIS A 410 8.10 2.03 15.10
N VAL A 411 8.88 0.98 15.28
CA VAL A 411 10.29 1.05 15.65
C VAL A 411 11.19 0.50 14.54
N ASP A 412 12.47 0.88 14.59
CA ASP A 412 13.51 0.26 13.77
C ASP A 412 14.00 -1.06 14.38
N GLU A 413 14.99 -1.69 13.73
CA GLU A 413 15.59 -2.97 14.13
C GLU A 413 16.31 -2.92 15.50
N LYS A 414 16.52 -1.73 16.06
CA LYS A 414 17.12 -1.53 17.39
C LYS A 414 16.07 -1.29 18.47
N GLY A 415 14.79 -1.19 18.08
CA GLY A 415 13.70 -0.83 18.98
C GLY A 415 13.56 0.66 19.23
N ASP A 416 14.27 1.51 18.46
CA ASP A 416 14.13 2.96 18.54
C ASP A 416 12.93 3.41 17.70
N LEU A 417 12.14 4.38 18.19
CA LEU A 417 10.99 4.91 17.47
C LEU A 417 11.39 5.44 16.10
N LEU A 418 10.73 4.95 15.04
CA LEU A 418 11.04 5.27 13.64
C LEU A 418 9.98 6.22 13.06
N TRP A 419 8.71 5.87 13.18
CA TRP A 419 7.60 6.69 12.70
C TRP A 419 6.30 6.32 13.43
N PHE A 420 5.29 7.18 13.35
CA PHE A 420 3.93 6.85 13.80
C PHE A 420 2.87 7.31 12.81
N ASN A 421 1.77 6.56 12.70
CA ASN A 421 0.58 6.98 11.95
C ASN A 421 -0.42 7.68 12.89
N GLY A 422 -1.07 8.74 12.43
CA GLY A 422 -2.16 9.41 13.16
C GLY A 422 -2.15 10.93 13.08
N GLY A 423 -1.07 11.52 12.56
CA GLY A 423 -0.82 12.95 12.47
C GLY A 423 -0.41 13.58 13.79
N LEU A 424 -0.01 14.85 13.74
CA LEU A 424 0.40 15.63 14.92
C LEU A 424 -0.78 16.13 15.77
N VAL A 425 -2.01 15.83 15.37
CA VAL A 425 -3.24 16.28 16.04
C VAL A 425 -3.72 15.20 17.03
N ARG A 426 -4.39 15.61 18.10
CA ARG A 426 -4.87 14.70 19.15
C ARG A 426 -5.85 13.67 18.60
N LYS A 427 -6.76 14.09 17.71
CA LYS A 427 -7.79 13.21 17.15
C LYS A 427 -8.32 13.73 15.82
N LYS A 428 -8.33 12.87 14.80
CA LYS A 428 -8.77 13.23 13.44
C LYS A 428 -10.28 13.15 13.22
N SER A 429 -11.00 12.44 14.07
CA SER A 429 -12.43 12.15 13.86
C SER A 429 -13.37 13.23 14.41
N ASP A 430 -12.85 14.25 15.10
CA ASP A 430 -13.65 15.36 15.64
C ASP A 430 -12.95 16.71 15.41
N ASP A 431 -13.72 17.80 15.34
CA ASP A 431 -13.20 19.10 14.89
C ASP A 431 -12.33 19.82 15.92
N GLU A 432 -12.59 19.61 17.21
CA GLU A 432 -11.76 20.16 18.29
C GLU A 432 -10.42 19.41 18.35
N GLY A 433 -10.44 18.08 18.14
CA GLY A 433 -9.27 17.23 18.05
C GLY A 433 -8.36 17.56 16.88
N LYS A 434 -8.94 17.89 15.71
CA LYS A 434 -8.18 18.35 14.54
C LYS A 434 -7.46 19.68 14.79
N ARG A 435 -7.96 20.52 15.70
CA ARG A 435 -7.35 21.82 16.05
C ARG A 435 -6.35 21.71 17.21
N THR A 436 -6.38 20.61 17.94
CA THR A 436 -5.53 20.41 19.11
C THR A 436 -4.34 19.53 18.76
N PHE A 437 -3.13 20.09 18.81
CA PHE A 437 -1.91 19.35 18.56
C PHE A 437 -1.51 18.45 19.75
N MET A 438 -0.71 17.42 19.47
CA MET A 438 -0.06 16.61 20.48
C MET A 438 0.80 17.49 21.40
N ASP A 439 0.80 17.15 22.69
CA ASP A 439 1.60 17.85 23.70
C ASP A 439 2.63 16.88 24.28
N VAL A 440 3.90 17.14 23.98
CA VAL A 440 5.04 16.31 24.39
C VAL A 440 5.73 16.82 25.66
N GLU A 441 5.31 17.96 26.21
CA GLU A 441 5.77 18.44 27.51
C GLU A 441 5.13 17.65 28.67
N GLY A 442 4.00 16.98 28.41
CA GLY A 442 3.38 16.03 29.31
C GLY A 442 4.16 14.72 29.51
N ASP A 443 3.58 13.80 30.30
CA ASP A 443 4.11 12.44 30.51
C ASP A 443 3.79 11.54 29.30
N MET A 444 4.26 11.94 28.11
CA MET A 444 4.11 11.15 26.89
C MET A 444 5.15 10.03 26.87
N ARG A 445 4.67 8.83 26.53
CA ARG A 445 5.42 7.58 26.50
C ARG A 445 5.08 6.79 25.25
N TRP A 446 5.87 5.77 24.99
CA TRP A 446 5.56 4.74 24.01
C TRP A 446 5.37 3.39 24.71
N ALA A 447 4.60 2.51 24.08
CA ALA A 447 4.51 1.12 24.49
C ALA A 447 4.55 0.17 23.30
N LEU A 448 5.23 -0.97 23.48
CA LEU A 448 5.34 -2.07 22.52
C LEU A 448 4.96 -3.40 23.17
N ASP A 449 4.63 -4.38 22.32
CA ASP A 449 4.37 -5.78 22.70
C ASP A 449 3.31 -5.97 23.81
N GLY A 450 2.44 -4.97 23.99
CA GLY A 450 1.30 -5.02 24.92
C GLY A 450 -0.01 -5.44 24.26
N ASN A 451 -1.06 -5.49 25.07
CA ASN A 451 -2.42 -5.77 24.60
C ASN A 451 -3.17 -4.47 24.31
N TRP A 452 -3.75 -4.38 23.12
CA TRP A 452 -4.57 -3.24 22.72
C TRP A 452 -5.97 -3.31 23.35
N ARG A 453 -6.40 -2.21 23.99
CA ARG A 453 -7.75 -1.98 24.48
C ARG A 453 -8.33 -0.71 23.87
N TRP A 454 -9.54 -0.77 23.31
CA TRP A 454 -10.27 0.43 22.90
C TRP A 454 -10.67 1.26 24.11
N ASN A 455 -10.42 2.57 24.06
CA ASN A 455 -10.83 3.47 25.12
C ASN A 455 -12.34 3.73 25.03
N ARG A 456 -13.10 3.27 26.04
CA ARG A 456 -14.57 3.32 26.07
C ARG A 456 -15.16 4.46 26.91
N GLY A 457 -14.38 5.47 27.26
CA GLY A 457 -14.92 6.69 27.89
C GLY A 457 -14.09 7.34 28.99
N GLU A 458 -12.80 7.02 29.13
CA GLU A 458 -11.96 7.61 30.19
C GLU A 458 -11.38 8.97 29.76
N ASN A 459 -10.98 9.11 28.49
CA ASN A 459 -10.56 10.36 27.85
C ASN A 459 -11.13 10.41 26.42
N LYS A 460 -11.90 11.45 26.08
CA LYS A 460 -12.51 11.56 24.72
C LYS A 460 -11.47 11.66 23.59
N TRP A 461 -10.23 12.02 23.92
CA TRP A 461 -9.16 12.27 22.97
C TRP A 461 -8.37 11.05 22.52
N ASP A 462 -8.30 10.01 23.37
CA ASP A 462 -7.49 8.83 23.09
C ASP A 462 -8.38 7.74 22.47
N ALA A 463 -7.97 7.18 21.34
CA ALA A 463 -8.71 6.11 20.67
C ALA A 463 -8.54 4.76 21.38
N ALA A 464 -7.32 4.47 21.85
CA ALA A 464 -6.98 3.18 22.45
C ALA A 464 -5.87 3.31 23.50
N CYS A 465 -5.69 2.24 24.26
CA CYS A 465 -4.61 2.07 25.23
C CYS A 465 -3.88 0.75 24.97
N MET A 466 -2.61 0.71 25.35
CA MET A 466 -1.81 -0.51 25.39
C MET A 466 -1.49 -0.89 26.83
N GLU A 467 -1.84 -2.11 27.21
CA GLU A 467 -1.69 -2.65 28.56
C GLU A 467 -0.63 -3.75 28.62
N GLY A 468 0.16 -3.76 29.70
CA GLY A 468 1.08 -4.88 30.02
C GLY A 468 2.24 -5.09 29.05
N GLY A 469 2.51 -4.10 28.18
CA GLY A 469 3.66 -4.08 27.27
C GLY A 469 4.90 -3.43 27.89
N THR A 470 5.98 -3.38 27.11
CA THR A 470 7.18 -2.60 27.46
C THR A 470 6.85 -1.13 27.28
N ILE A 471 6.90 -0.36 28.38
CA ILE A 471 6.68 1.08 28.36
C ILE A 471 8.02 1.80 28.46
N GLY A 472 8.24 2.75 27.55
CA GLY A 472 9.43 3.58 27.53
C GLY A 472 9.10 5.06 27.54
N ASN A 473 10.01 5.84 28.14
CA ASN A 473 9.98 7.29 28.02
C ASN A 473 10.42 7.71 26.61
N LEU A 474 9.86 8.80 26.11
CA LEU A 474 10.42 9.44 24.91
C LEU A 474 11.79 10.04 25.25
N SER A 475 12.78 9.77 24.40
CA SER A 475 14.09 10.42 24.49
C SER A 475 13.96 11.92 24.26
N VAL A 476 14.95 12.70 24.73
CA VAL A 476 14.98 14.16 24.53
C VAL A 476 14.87 14.50 23.04
N GLY A 477 15.64 13.81 22.19
CA GLY A 477 15.60 14.03 20.74
C GLY A 477 14.25 13.72 20.11
N VAL A 478 13.56 12.65 20.51
CA VAL A 478 12.21 12.34 20.02
C VAL A 478 11.21 13.42 20.44
N LYS A 479 11.29 13.91 21.69
CA LYS A 479 10.44 15.03 22.15
C LYS A 479 10.69 16.29 21.34
N GLU A 480 11.96 16.64 21.08
CA GLU A 480 12.35 17.79 20.27
C GLU A 480 11.82 17.68 18.82
N ILE A 481 11.90 16.49 18.22
CA ILE A 481 11.37 16.24 16.87
C ILE A 481 9.85 16.47 16.81
N ILE A 482 9.10 15.90 17.76
CA ILE A 482 7.63 16.07 17.78
C ILE A 482 7.25 17.52 18.10
N ALA A 483 7.88 18.13 19.12
CA ALA A 483 7.63 19.53 19.50
C ALA A 483 7.90 20.49 18.34
N GLY A 484 9.06 20.36 17.70
CA GLY A 484 9.42 21.17 16.53
C GLY A 484 8.48 20.92 15.35
N SER A 485 8.08 19.67 15.10
CA SER A 485 7.09 19.34 14.07
C SER A 485 5.74 20.00 14.35
N VAL A 486 5.30 20.03 15.62
CA VAL A 486 4.05 20.71 16.03
C VAL A 486 4.13 22.22 15.86
N GLU A 487 5.23 22.86 16.27
CA GLU A 487 5.43 24.30 16.15
C GLU A 487 5.36 24.74 14.68
N GLU A 488 6.12 24.05 13.83
CA GLU A 488 6.15 24.34 12.40
C GLU A 488 4.81 24.01 11.71
N ALA A 489 4.13 22.93 12.11
CA ALA A 489 2.81 22.58 11.59
C ALA A 489 1.76 23.67 11.87
N ARG A 490 1.80 24.31 13.06
CA ARG A 490 0.96 25.47 13.38
C ARG A 490 1.26 26.64 12.43
N GLY A 491 2.54 26.97 12.26
CA GLY A 491 2.95 28.04 11.35
C GLY A 491 2.55 27.79 9.89
N VAL A 492 2.58 26.53 9.45
CA VAL A 492 2.14 26.14 8.10
C VAL A 492 0.62 26.21 7.94
N ASP A 493 -0.15 25.80 8.96
CA ASP A 493 -1.62 25.94 8.96
C ASP A 493 -2.03 27.42 8.80
N ASP A 494 -1.37 28.33 9.53
CA ASP A 494 -1.65 29.77 9.47
C ASP A 494 -1.30 30.37 8.09
N LYS A 495 -0.10 30.07 7.57
CA LYS A 495 0.33 30.53 6.23
C LYS A 495 -0.56 29.99 5.12
N PHE A 496 -0.99 28.72 5.23
CA PHE A 496 -1.91 28.13 4.26
C PHE A 496 -3.26 28.85 4.27
N ALA A 497 -3.79 29.16 5.46
CA ALA A 497 -5.03 29.91 5.59
C ALA A 497 -4.92 31.31 4.96
N GLU A 498 -3.79 32.00 5.12
CA GLU A 498 -3.50 33.27 4.46
C GLU A 498 -3.46 33.14 2.93
N LEU A 499 -2.66 32.19 2.40
CA LEU A 499 -2.50 31.94 0.97
C LEU A 499 -3.82 31.61 0.26
N MET A 500 -4.71 30.90 0.96
CA MET A 500 -6.01 30.49 0.44
C MET A 500 -7.11 31.53 0.68
N GLY A 501 -6.81 32.66 1.32
CA GLY A 501 -7.80 33.69 1.66
C GLY A 501 -8.88 33.20 2.63
N LEU A 502 -8.52 32.26 3.51
CA LEU A 502 -9.41 31.67 4.52
C LEU A 502 -9.44 32.48 5.83
N LEU A 503 -8.48 33.38 6.02
CA LEU A 503 -8.47 34.34 7.12
C LEU A 503 -9.41 35.50 6.78
N GLU A 504 -10.28 35.89 7.71
CA GLU A 504 -11.05 37.13 7.56
C GLU A 504 -10.08 38.33 7.55
N PRO A 505 -10.32 39.37 6.72
CA PRO A 505 -9.56 40.60 6.83
C PRO A 505 -9.70 41.14 8.26
N GLU A 506 -8.59 41.48 8.92
CA GLU A 506 -8.60 42.10 10.24
C GLU A 506 -9.58 43.28 10.23
N VAL A 507 -10.74 43.11 10.85
CA VAL A 507 -11.63 44.23 11.11
C VAL A 507 -10.98 45.01 12.25
N MET A 508 -10.20 46.03 11.88
CA MET A 508 -9.69 47.06 12.78
C MET A 508 -10.86 47.82 13.42
N HIS A 509 -11.51 47.21 14.42
CA HIS A 509 -12.39 47.93 15.33
C HIS A 509 -11.53 48.55 16.43
N LYS A 510 -11.55 49.89 16.48
CA LYS A 510 -11.03 50.67 17.60
C LYS A 510 -11.63 50.13 18.91
N GLU A 511 -10.71 49.73 19.80
CA GLU A 511 -10.87 49.52 21.24
C GLU A 511 -11.91 48.48 21.71
N GLY A 512 -11.39 47.36 22.23
CA GLY A 512 -11.96 46.70 23.40
C GLY A 512 -12.43 45.26 23.21
N LYS A 513 -11.60 44.32 23.72
CA LYS A 513 -11.85 42.89 24.02
C LYS A 513 -12.00 41.94 22.83
N LEU A 514 -10.96 41.12 22.64
CA LEU A 514 -10.95 39.98 21.71
C LEU A 514 -11.64 38.76 22.33
N GLU A 515 -12.70 38.28 21.66
CA GLU A 515 -13.03 36.86 21.49
C GLU A 515 -13.17 36.64 19.98
N THR A 516 -12.32 35.82 19.38
CA THR A 516 -12.42 35.41 17.98
C THR A 516 -13.43 34.28 17.84
N SER A 517 -14.49 34.48 17.06
CA SER A 517 -15.44 33.44 16.67
C SER A 517 -15.14 32.93 15.26
N PHE A 518 -15.10 31.62 15.09
CA PHE A 518 -15.02 30.97 13.78
C PHE A 518 -16.42 30.90 13.15
N ARG A 519 -16.54 31.24 11.87
CA ARG A 519 -17.75 30.97 11.09
C ARG A 519 -17.73 29.51 10.62
N GLU A 520 -18.70 28.72 11.07
CA GLU A 520 -19.04 27.43 10.47
C GLU A 520 -19.51 27.66 9.03
N ILE A 521 -18.70 27.24 8.06
CA ILE A 521 -19.17 26.98 6.70
C ILE A 521 -19.27 25.47 6.58
N GLY A 522 -20.51 24.98 6.56
CA GLY A 522 -20.84 23.58 6.32
C GLY A 522 -20.36 23.14 4.95
N VAL A 523 -19.15 22.60 4.89
CA VAL A 523 -18.77 21.63 3.86
C VAL A 523 -19.39 20.32 4.33
N GLY A 524 -20.28 19.74 3.52
CA GLY A 524 -20.91 18.45 3.82
C GLY A 524 -19.85 17.37 3.99
N PHE A 525 -19.42 17.15 5.23
CA PHE A 525 -18.68 15.97 5.64
C PHE A 525 -19.71 14.89 5.95
N GLU A 526 -19.80 13.89 5.07
CA GLU A 526 -20.45 12.63 5.44
C GLU A 526 -19.83 12.11 6.73
N LYS A 527 -20.71 11.65 7.62
CA LYS A 527 -20.38 11.07 8.92
C LYS A 527 -19.19 10.12 8.78
N GLY A 528 -18.17 10.34 9.61
CA GLY A 528 -17.17 9.31 9.86
C GLY A 528 -17.88 8.03 10.26
N ASP A 529 -17.50 6.94 9.60
CA ASP A 529 -18.06 5.61 9.84
C ASP A 529 -18.07 5.31 11.34
N ASP A 530 -19.27 5.02 11.83
CA ASP A 530 -19.56 4.74 13.23
C ASP A 530 -18.84 3.44 13.63
N TRP A 531 -17.82 3.57 14.48
CA TRP A 531 -17.04 2.47 15.01
C TRP A 531 -17.83 1.74 16.09
N SER A 532 -18.79 0.93 15.67
CA SER A 532 -19.32 -0.17 16.47
C SER A 532 -19.84 -1.28 15.56
N LEU A 533 -18.99 -2.31 15.33
CA LEU A 533 -19.30 -3.74 15.42
C LEU A 533 -18.14 -4.58 14.88
#